data_AF-A0A968PKE5-F1
#
_entry.id   AF-A0A968PKE5-F1
#
_cell.length_a   1.000
_cell.length_b   1.000
_cell.length_c   1.000
_cell.angle_alpha   90.00
_cell.angle_beta   90.00
_cell.angle_gamma   90.00
#
_symmetry.space_group_name_H-M   'P 1'
#
loop_
_entity.id
_entity.type
_entity.pdbx_description
1 polymer ?
#
loop_
_entity_poly.entity_id
_entity_poly.type
_entity_poly.pdbx_seq_one_letter_code
_entity_poly.pdbx_strand_id
1 'polypeptide(L)'
;MPLRIWLLEHTGFPLIGRWFDQPWMALLLSWGGALYDLTIPFWLLWHRTRPLAYLAVIGFHVMTALLFPIGMFPWIMIGCTLVFFDERDYRTLGGMLRHAQEAPRSSVTIPEPQVSRLIGVILACFFAVQLVLPLRHWFYPGDVTWNEEGFRFAWNVMLVEKTGHATFFVRDPASGRTWDVYPAAYLTTQQEKQMAFQPDMLLEFAHYLEQQYRQQGYSDVEVRAEVYVSL
;
A
#
# COMPACT_ATOMS: atom_id res chain seq x y z
N MET A 1 -19.24 4.38 -7.50
CA MET A 1 -19.18 5.83 -7.19
C MET A 1 -17.74 6.33 -7.02
N PRO A 2 -16.83 5.66 -6.26
CA PRO A 2 -15.49 6.20 -6.00
C PRO A 2 -14.67 6.49 -7.25
N LEU A 3 -14.57 5.50 -8.16
CA LEU A 3 -13.75 5.64 -9.37
C LEU A 3 -14.21 6.78 -10.29
N ARG A 4 -15.52 7.05 -10.37
CA ARG A 4 -16.04 8.17 -11.16
C ARG A 4 -15.57 9.52 -10.60
N ILE A 5 -15.53 9.67 -9.28
CA ILE A 5 -15.09 10.91 -8.62
C ILE A 5 -13.59 11.11 -8.88
N TRP A 6 -12.77 10.08 -8.68
CA TRP A 6 -11.33 10.16 -8.90
C TRP A 6 -10.93 10.44 -10.36
N LEU A 7 -11.68 9.89 -11.33
CA LEU A 7 -11.41 10.14 -12.75
C LEU A 7 -11.68 11.61 -13.15
N LEU A 8 -12.63 12.30 -12.51
CA LEU A 8 -12.94 13.71 -12.82
C LEU A 8 -11.73 14.63 -12.61
N GLU A 9 -10.90 14.34 -11.61
CA GLU A 9 -9.66 15.08 -11.33
C GLU A 9 -8.59 14.90 -12.40
N HIS A 10 -8.76 13.89 -13.26
CA HIS A 10 -7.78 13.48 -14.28
C HIS A 10 -8.28 13.71 -15.71
N THR A 11 -9.26 14.59 -15.93
CA THR A 11 -9.79 14.89 -17.28
C THR A 11 -8.75 15.47 -18.24
N GLY A 12 -7.66 16.05 -17.72
CA GLY A 12 -6.50 16.50 -18.48
C GLY A 12 -5.55 15.37 -18.93
N PHE A 13 -5.84 14.10 -18.61
CA PHE A 13 -4.96 12.98 -18.92
C PHE A 13 -4.77 12.80 -20.44
N PRO A 14 -3.53 12.57 -20.93
CA PRO A 14 -3.27 12.44 -22.36
C PRO A 14 -4.12 11.34 -23.02
N LEU A 15 -4.60 11.62 -24.25
CA LEU A 15 -5.37 10.72 -25.11
C LEU A 15 -6.77 10.36 -24.63
N ILE A 16 -6.89 9.88 -23.38
CA ILE A 16 -8.11 9.26 -22.82
C ILE A 16 -8.85 10.12 -21.78
N GLY A 17 -8.22 11.17 -21.23
CA GLY A 17 -8.79 12.00 -20.16
C GLY A 17 -10.12 12.67 -20.53
N ARG A 18 -10.32 12.96 -21.81
CA ARG A 18 -11.58 13.55 -22.33
C ARG A 18 -12.84 12.70 -22.07
N TRP A 19 -12.67 11.43 -21.73
CA TRP A 19 -13.77 10.50 -21.46
C TRP A 19 -13.94 10.22 -19.96
N PHE A 20 -13.08 10.76 -19.11
CA PHE A 20 -13.09 10.49 -17.67
C PHE A 20 -14.29 11.11 -16.94
N ASP A 21 -14.93 12.11 -17.54
CA ASP A 21 -16.20 12.67 -17.10
C ASP A 21 -17.42 11.80 -17.45
N GLN A 22 -17.24 10.82 -18.34
CA GLN A 22 -18.32 9.96 -18.82
C GLN A 22 -18.55 8.77 -17.87
N PRO A 23 -19.80 8.49 -17.45
CA PRO A 23 -20.10 7.38 -16.54
C PRO A 23 -19.67 6.00 -17.06
N TRP A 24 -19.74 5.78 -18.37
CA TRP A 24 -19.36 4.51 -18.98
C TRP A 24 -17.86 4.22 -18.84
N MET A 25 -17.01 5.24 -18.81
CA MET A 25 -15.57 5.06 -18.66
C MET A 25 -15.22 4.53 -17.27
N ALA A 26 -15.86 5.08 -16.23
CA ALA A 26 -15.72 4.57 -14.87
C ALA A 26 -16.18 3.10 -14.76
N LEU A 27 -17.28 2.73 -15.41
CA LEU A 27 -17.74 1.34 -15.43
C LEU A 27 -16.77 0.42 -16.17
N LEU A 28 -16.27 0.86 -17.33
CA LEU A 28 -15.30 0.12 -18.13
C LEU A 28 -14.00 -0.13 -17.34
N LEU A 29 -13.45 0.89 -16.68
CA LEU A 29 -12.24 0.74 -15.87
C LEU A 29 -12.48 -0.14 -14.63
N SER A 30 -13.67 -0.05 -14.01
CA SER A 30 -14.02 -0.90 -12.86
C SER A 30 -14.10 -2.38 -13.25
N TRP A 31 -14.90 -2.71 -14.26
CA TRP A 31 -15.08 -4.09 -14.71
C TRP A 31 -13.84 -4.63 -15.42
N GLY A 32 -13.14 -3.79 -16.18
CA GLY A 32 -11.88 -4.12 -16.83
C GLY A 32 -10.78 -4.43 -15.82
N GLY A 33 -10.65 -3.61 -14.77
CA GLY A 33 -9.72 -3.87 -13.66
C GLY A 33 -10.04 -5.18 -12.94
N ALA A 34 -11.31 -5.40 -12.59
CA ALA A 34 -11.73 -6.64 -11.94
C ALA A 34 -11.45 -7.87 -12.81
N LEU A 35 -11.77 -7.82 -14.11
CA LEU A 35 -11.49 -8.91 -15.04
C LEU A 35 -9.99 -9.15 -15.18
N TYR A 36 -9.19 -8.08 -15.26
CA TYR A 36 -7.74 -8.17 -15.31
C TYR A 36 -7.20 -8.87 -14.05
N ASP A 37 -7.56 -8.41 -12.86
CA ASP A 37 -7.05 -8.95 -11.59
C ASP A 37 -7.42 -10.43 -11.40
N LEU A 38 -8.64 -10.81 -11.81
CA LEU A 38 -9.12 -12.18 -11.73
C LEU A 38 -8.46 -13.13 -12.74
N THR A 39 -7.89 -12.61 -13.83
CA THR A 39 -7.39 -13.45 -14.92
C THR A 39 -5.86 -13.44 -15.06
N ILE A 40 -5.20 -12.34 -14.71
CA ILE A 40 -3.76 -12.16 -14.95
C ILE A 40 -2.87 -13.27 -14.35
N PRO A 41 -3.15 -13.86 -13.16
CA PRO A 41 -2.31 -14.93 -12.63
C PRO A 41 -2.29 -16.16 -13.55
N PHE A 42 -3.42 -16.50 -14.17
CA PHE A 42 -3.50 -17.65 -15.09
C PHE A 42 -2.70 -17.42 -16.37
N TRP A 43 -2.72 -16.19 -16.90
CA TRP A 43 -1.94 -15.82 -18.08
C TRP A 43 -0.43 -15.76 -17.80
N LEU A 44 -0.03 -15.43 -16.58
CA LEU A 44 1.38 -15.47 -16.13
C LEU A 44 1.87 -16.90 -15.90
N LEU A 45 1.01 -17.79 -15.36
CA LEU A 45 1.34 -19.21 -15.17
C LEU A 45 1.58 -19.92 -16.50
N TRP A 46 0.84 -19.58 -17.55
CA TRP A 46 1.03 -20.16 -18.86
C TRP A 46 2.23 -19.56 -19.60
N HIS A 47 3.31 -20.33 -19.71
CA HIS A 47 4.58 -19.93 -20.33
C HIS A 47 4.48 -19.26 -21.72
N ARG A 48 3.48 -19.62 -22.54
CA ARG A 48 3.31 -19.03 -23.88
C ARG A 48 2.79 -17.60 -23.84
N THR A 49 1.92 -17.30 -22.87
CA THR A 49 1.29 -15.98 -22.74
C THR A 49 2.03 -15.08 -21.77
N ARG A 50 2.90 -15.64 -20.93
CA ARG A 50 3.65 -14.96 -19.87
C ARG A 50 4.32 -13.64 -20.30
N PRO A 51 5.03 -13.52 -21.44
CA PRO A 51 5.64 -12.24 -21.82
C PRO A 51 4.61 -11.15 -22.12
N LEU A 52 3.52 -11.50 -22.82
CA LEU A 52 2.43 -10.57 -23.12
C LEU A 52 1.64 -10.22 -21.85
N ALA A 53 1.39 -11.20 -20.99
CA ALA A 53 0.76 -10.99 -19.69
C ALA A 53 1.60 -10.03 -18.82
N TYR A 54 2.92 -10.21 -18.79
CA TYR A 54 3.80 -9.31 -18.05
C TYR A 54 3.85 -7.89 -18.63
N LEU A 55 3.76 -7.73 -19.96
CA LEU A 55 3.58 -6.42 -20.56
C LEU A 55 2.26 -5.77 -20.12
N ALA A 56 1.17 -6.55 -20.02
CA ALA A 56 -0.09 -6.08 -19.47
C ALA A 56 0.04 -5.69 -17.98
N VAL A 57 0.82 -6.44 -17.18
CA VAL A 57 1.15 -6.09 -15.78
C VAL A 57 1.84 -4.74 -15.68
N ILE A 58 2.85 -4.50 -16.51
CA ILE A 58 3.53 -3.20 -16.56
C ILE A 58 2.54 -2.10 -16.94
N GLY A 59 1.76 -2.30 -18.01
CA GLY A 59 0.80 -1.30 -18.48
C GLY A 59 -0.28 -0.97 -17.43
N PHE A 60 -0.84 -2.00 -16.79
CA PHE A 60 -1.86 -1.85 -15.76
C PHE A 60 -1.32 -1.11 -14.53
N HIS A 61 -0.16 -1.51 -14.02
CA HIS A 61 0.43 -0.86 -12.85
C HIS A 61 0.95 0.55 -13.14
N VAL A 62 1.49 0.83 -14.33
CA VAL A 62 1.84 2.19 -14.74
C VAL A 62 0.59 3.06 -14.83
N MET A 63 -0.50 2.57 -15.43
CA MET A 63 -1.76 3.30 -15.47
C MET A 63 -2.29 3.57 -14.05
N THR A 64 -2.23 2.56 -13.18
CA THR A 64 -2.61 2.70 -11.77
C THR A 64 -1.75 3.74 -11.04
N ALA A 65 -0.43 3.75 -11.28
CA ALA A 65 0.49 4.73 -10.69
C ALA A 65 0.22 6.17 -11.16
N LEU A 66 -0.23 6.33 -12.41
CA LEU A 66 -0.53 7.63 -12.98
C LEU A 66 -1.90 8.17 -12.54
N LEU A 67 -2.88 7.28 -12.33
CA LEU A 67 -4.24 7.66 -11.96
C LEU A 67 -4.48 7.70 -10.44
N PHE A 68 -3.70 6.93 -9.66
CA PHE A 68 -3.91 6.80 -8.23
C PHE A 68 -2.59 7.01 -7.45
N PRO A 69 -2.58 7.89 -6.42
CA PRO A 69 -1.38 8.19 -5.64
C PRO A 69 -1.09 7.10 -4.59
N ILE A 70 -0.81 5.88 -5.04
CA ILE A 70 -0.61 4.68 -4.17
C ILE A 70 0.87 4.38 -3.88
N GLY A 71 1.74 5.38 -4.09
CA GLY A 71 3.15 5.34 -3.71
C GLY A 71 3.95 4.26 -4.44
N MET A 72 4.75 3.50 -3.68
CA MET A 72 5.69 2.51 -4.24
C MET A 72 5.02 1.21 -4.71
N PHE A 73 3.74 1.00 -4.39
CA PHE A 73 3.03 -0.25 -4.64
C PHE A 73 3.11 -0.74 -6.10
N PRO A 74 2.82 0.08 -7.14
CA PRO A 74 2.85 -0.38 -8.53
C PRO A 74 4.21 -0.93 -8.95
N TRP A 75 5.28 -0.28 -8.51
CA TRP A 75 6.66 -0.66 -8.84
C TRP A 75 7.08 -1.96 -8.16
N ILE A 76 6.69 -2.14 -6.90
CA ILE A 76 6.91 -3.40 -6.18
C ILE A 76 6.14 -4.53 -6.86
N MET A 77 4.87 -4.31 -7.23
CA MET A 77 4.06 -5.35 -7.85
C MET A 77 4.63 -5.80 -9.20
N ILE A 78 5.10 -4.87 -10.03
CA ILE A 78 5.82 -5.20 -11.27
C ILE A 78 7.05 -6.07 -10.95
N GLY A 79 7.89 -5.64 -10.00
CA GLY A 79 9.11 -6.36 -9.62
C GLY A 79 8.83 -7.76 -9.03
N CYS A 80 7.86 -7.87 -8.13
CA CYS A 80 7.49 -9.14 -7.50
C CYS A 80 6.88 -10.15 -8.48
N THR A 81 6.21 -9.67 -9.53
CA THR A 81 5.61 -10.54 -10.56
C THR A 81 6.67 -11.34 -11.35
N LEU A 82 7.95 -10.95 -11.27
CA LEU A 82 9.07 -11.74 -11.80
C LEU A 82 9.16 -13.15 -11.18
N VAL A 83 8.50 -13.41 -10.05
CA VAL A 83 8.39 -14.76 -9.46
C VAL A 83 7.73 -15.78 -10.41
N PHE A 84 6.92 -15.33 -11.37
CA PHE A 84 6.30 -16.21 -12.36
C PHE A 84 7.24 -16.62 -13.50
N PHE A 85 8.43 -16.01 -13.60
CA PHE A 85 9.41 -16.31 -14.63
C PHE A 85 10.39 -17.38 -14.14
N ASP A 86 10.69 -18.34 -15.01
CA ASP A 86 11.64 -19.43 -14.74
C ASP A 86 12.95 -19.25 -15.50
N GLU A 87 13.93 -20.11 -15.21
CA GLU A 87 15.26 -20.07 -15.84
C GLU A 87 15.18 -20.09 -17.38
N ARG A 88 14.20 -20.78 -17.97
CA ARG A 88 14.06 -20.86 -19.43
C ARG A 88 13.67 -19.51 -20.00
N ASP A 89 12.81 -18.76 -19.32
CA ASP A 89 12.42 -17.43 -19.79
C ASP A 89 13.62 -16.47 -19.75
N TYR A 90 14.37 -16.48 -18.66
CA TYR A 90 15.57 -15.64 -18.52
C TYR A 90 16.64 -16.02 -19.54
N ARG A 91 16.80 -17.32 -19.84
CA ARG A 91 17.68 -17.79 -20.92
C ARG A 91 17.17 -17.41 -22.30
N THR A 92 15.87 -17.38 -22.54
CA THR A 92 15.30 -16.95 -23.83
C THR A 92 15.50 -15.45 -24.04
N LEU A 93 15.31 -14.65 -22.99
CA LEU A 93 15.52 -13.21 -23.00
C LEU A 93 17.02 -12.85 -23.11
N GLY A 94 17.88 -13.56 -22.37
CA GLY A 94 19.34 -13.38 -22.36
C GLY A 94 20.07 -14.03 -23.54
N GLY A 95 19.46 -15.02 -24.20
CA GLY A 95 19.97 -15.69 -25.39
C GLY A 95 20.03 -14.77 -26.63
N MET A 96 19.32 -13.64 -26.60
CA MET A 96 19.51 -12.54 -27.55
C MET A 96 20.84 -11.81 -27.35
N LEU A 97 21.50 -11.94 -26.19
CA LEU A 97 22.76 -11.25 -25.87
C LEU A 97 23.99 -12.16 -25.86
N ARG A 98 23.89 -13.46 -25.56
CA ARG A 98 25.02 -14.41 -25.70
C ARG A 98 24.54 -15.83 -26.04
N HIS A 99 25.19 -16.42 -27.05
CA HIS A 99 25.27 -17.87 -27.23
C HIS A 99 26.01 -18.46 -26.01
N ALA A 100 25.26 -18.82 -24.96
CA ALA A 100 25.81 -19.54 -23.83
C ALA A 100 25.73 -21.04 -24.12
N GLN A 101 26.90 -21.65 -24.30
CA GLN A 101 27.12 -23.08 -24.49
C GLN A 101 26.35 -23.89 -23.44
N GLU A 102 25.69 -24.95 -23.88
CA GLU A 102 25.02 -25.89 -22.99
C GLU A 102 26.07 -26.63 -22.16
N ALA A 103 26.06 -26.42 -20.84
CA ALA A 103 26.82 -27.25 -19.92
C ALA A 103 26.25 -28.69 -19.95
N PRO A 104 27.09 -29.73 -19.79
CA PRO A 104 26.62 -31.10 -19.77
C PRO A 104 25.60 -31.27 -18.64
N ARG A 105 24.40 -31.77 -18.97
CA ARG A 105 23.39 -32.15 -17.97
C ARG A 105 23.90 -33.35 -17.20
N SER A 106 24.58 -33.12 -16.08
CA SER A 106 24.72 -34.13 -15.05
C SER A 106 23.32 -34.44 -14.50
N SER A 107 22.93 -35.71 -14.48
CA SER A 107 21.72 -36.18 -13.84
C SER A 107 21.89 -36.05 -12.32
N VAL A 108 21.74 -34.83 -11.81
CA VAL A 108 21.64 -34.59 -10.38
C VAL A 108 20.29 -35.15 -9.96
N THR A 109 20.30 -36.25 -9.23
CA THR A 109 19.11 -36.74 -8.53
C THR A 109 18.74 -35.69 -7.50
N ILE A 110 17.68 -34.91 -7.78
CA ILE A 110 17.15 -33.97 -6.81
C ILE A 110 16.50 -34.83 -5.72
N PRO A 111 17.01 -34.82 -4.47
CA PRO A 111 16.38 -35.58 -3.40
C PRO A 111 14.95 -35.06 -3.22
N GLU A 112 13.99 -35.96 -3.01
CA GLU A 112 12.63 -35.55 -2.70
C GLU A 112 12.64 -34.63 -1.48
N PRO A 113 11.92 -33.50 -1.52
CA PRO A 113 11.89 -32.57 -0.39
C PRO A 113 11.25 -33.26 0.81
N GLN A 114 12.06 -33.70 1.76
CA GLN A 114 11.59 -34.22 3.04
C GLN A 114 11.29 -33.05 3.97
N VAL A 115 10.04 -32.59 3.93
CA VAL A 115 9.56 -31.59 4.89
C VAL A 115 9.50 -32.26 6.26
N SER A 116 10.39 -31.88 7.17
CA SER A 116 10.36 -32.40 8.54
C SER A 116 9.03 -32.02 9.22
N ARG A 117 8.56 -32.85 10.15
CA ARG A 117 7.32 -32.55 10.90
C ARG A 117 7.36 -31.16 11.53
N LEU A 118 8.53 -30.73 12.00
CA LEU A 118 8.74 -29.39 12.56
C LEU A 118 8.49 -28.29 11.51
N ILE A 119 9.07 -28.42 10.31
CA ILE A 119 8.85 -27.46 9.23
C ILE A 119 7.36 -27.43 8.84
N GLY A 120 6.72 -28.60 8.76
CA GLY A 120 5.28 -28.68 8.49
C GLY A 120 4.44 -27.92 9.52
N VAL A 121 4.75 -28.05 10.82
CA VAL A 121 4.08 -27.30 11.89
C VAL A 121 4.35 -25.80 11.77
N ILE A 122 5.59 -25.38 11.52
CA ILE A 122 5.93 -23.96 11.34
C ILE A 122 5.15 -23.36 10.18
N LEU A 123 5.11 -24.04 9.04
CA LEU A 123 4.35 -23.60 7.87
C LEU A 123 2.85 -23.54 8.16
N ALA A 124 2.30 -24.55 8.83
CA ALA A 124 0.88 -24.55 9.22
C ALA A 124 0.54 -23.35 10.13
N CYS A 125 1.37 -23.07 11.14
CA CYS A 125 1.21 -21.90 11.99
C CYS A 125 1.34 -20.60 11.20
N PHE A 126 2.33 -20.49 10.31
CA PHE A 126 2.52 -19.33 9.46
C PHE A 126 1.27 -19.04 8.61
N PHE A 127 0.75 -20.04 7.90
CA PHE A 127 -0.45 -19.86 7.08
C PHE A 127 -1.70 -19.59 7.92
N ALA A 128 -1.81 -20.19 9.10
CA ALA A 128 -2.89 -19.87 10.03
C ALA A 128 -2.84 -18.38 10.45
N VAL A 129 -1.66 -17.84 10.75
CA VAL A 129 -1.49 -16.40 11.02
C VAL A 129 -1.84 -15.55 9.80
N GLN A 130 -1.36 -15.91 8.61
CA GLN A 130 -1.66 -15.17 7.36
C GLN A 130 -3.15 -15.18 7.01
N LEU A 131 -3.92 -16.15 7.50
CA LEU A 131 -5.37 -16.23 7.31
C LEU A 131 -6.16 -15.51 8.41
N VAL A 132 -5.79 -15.72 9.67
CA VAL A 132 -6.52 -15.16 10.82
C VAL A 132 -6.24 -13.67 10.98
N LEU A 133 -4.99 -13.22 10.78
CA LEU A 133 -4.60 -11.84 11.00
C LEU A 133 -5.42 -10.87 10.13
N PRO A 134 -5.63 -11.11 8.82
CA PRO A 134 -6.45 -10.20 8.02
C PRO A 134 -7.93 -10.21 8.36
N LEU A 135 -8.44 -11.35 8.85
CA LEU A 135 -9.84 -11.55 9.23
C LEU A 135 -10.13 -11.16 10.69
N ARG A 136 -9.13 -10.71 11.45
CA ARG A 136 -9.31 -10.44 12.88
C ARG A 136 -10.33 -9.34 13.20
N HIS A 137 -10.59 -8.44 12.25
CA HIS A 137 -11.53 -7.34 12.42
C HIS A 137 -12.97 -7.80 12.70
N TRP A 138 -13.34 -9.03 12.31
CA TRP A 138 -14.64 -9.63 12.64
C TRP A 138 -14.82 -9.90 14.14
N PHE A 139 -13.74 -9.89 14.93
CA PHE A 139 -13.78 -10.11 16.38
C PHE A 139 -13.77 -8.81 17.19
N TYR A 140 -13.65 -7.65 16.54
CA TYR A 140 -13.69 -6.34 17.20
C TYR A 140 -15.07 -5.69 17.07
N PRO A 141 -15.56 -5.00 18.11
CA PRO A 141 -16.82 -4.28 18.04
C PRO A 141 -16.69 -2.99 17.21
N GLY A 142 -17.78 -2.60 16.54
CA GLY A 142 -17.87 -1.33 15.81
C GLY A 142 -17.47 -1.42 14.34
N ASP A 143 -17.37 -0.25 13.70
CA ASP A 143 -17.00 -0.14 12.29
C ASP A 143 -15.47 0.00 12.14
N VAL A 144 -14.84 -1.01 11.53
CA VAL A 144 -13.40 -1.06 11.27
C VAL A 144 -12.90 0.09 10.39
N THR A 145 -13.77 0.65 9.55
CA THR A 145 -13.43 1.82 8.71
C THR A 145 -13.29 3.09 9.55
N TRP A 146 -13.94 3.16 10.72
CA TRP A 146 -13.88 4.30 11.62
C TRP A 146 -12.84 4.12 12.73
N ASN A 147 -12.92 3.03 13.50
CA ASN A 147 -12.05 2.81 14.66
C ASN A 147 -10.66 2.28 14.30
N GLU A 148 -10.46 1.79 13.07
CA GLU A 148 -9.24 1.16 12.56
C GLU A 148 -8.74 -0.07 13.34
N GLU A 149 -9.54 -0.58 14.28
CA GLU A 149 -9.21 -1.77 15.05
C GLU A 149 -9.23 -2.98 14.12
N GLY A 150 -8.04 -3.53 13.85
CA GLY A 150 -7.92 -4.64 12.91
C GLY A 150 -7.80 -4.24 11.45
N PHE A 151 -7.80 -2.94 11.11
CA PHE A 151 -7.72 -2.46 9.73
C PHE A 151 -6.34 -2.72 9.09
N ARG A 152 -5.25 -2.48 9.83
CA ARG A 152 -3.89 -2.78 9.37
C ARG A 152 -3.70 -4.29 9.16
N PHE A 153 -2.99 -4.70 8.12
CA PHE A 153 -2.82 -6.12 7.75
C PHE A 153 -4.12 -6.88 7.42
N ALA A 154 -5.26 -6.18 7.26
CA ALA A 154 -6.47 -6.75 6.67
C ALA A 154 -6.37 -6.86 5.15
N TRP A 155 -7.27 -7.62 4.54
CA TRP A 155 -7.44 -7.63 3.08
C TRP A 155 -8.23 -6.42 2.55
N ASN A 156 -8.55 -5.46 3.43
CA ASN A 156 -9.20 -4.21 3.08
C ASN A 156 -8.19 -3.26 2.46
N VAL A 157 -8.08 -3.27 1.13
CA VAL A 157 -7.20 -2.37 0.39
C VAL A 157 -8.02 -1.20 -0.16
N MET A 158 -7.64 0.02 0.21
CA MET A 158 -8.22 1.28 -0.30
C MET A 158 -9.76 1.37 -0.22
N LEU A 159 -10.37 0.81 0.83
CA LEU A 159 -11.83 0.89 1.03
C LEU A 159 -12.28 2.24 1.61
N VAL A 160 -11.32 3.04 2.09
CA VAL A 160 -11.56 4.22 2.92
C VAL A 160 -10.62 5.34 2.51
N GLU A 161 -11.13 6.56 2.47
CA GLU A 161 -10.34 7.78 2.39
C GLU A 161 -10.74 8.70 3.55
N LYS A 162 -9.83 8.87 4.53
CA LYS A 162 -10.06 9.80 5.64
C LYS A 162 -9.43 11.15 5.37
N THR A 163 -10.13 12.19 5.81
CA THR A 163 -9.59 13.54 5.87
C THR A 163 -9.66 14.04 7.31
N GLY A 164 -8.59 14.70 7.74
CA GLY A 164 -8.46 15.18 9.11
C GLY A 164 -7.91 16.60 9.14
N HIS A 165 -8.32 17.35 10.17
CA HIS A 165 -7.73 18.62 10.52
C HIS A 165 -7.35 18.59 12.01
N ALA A 166 -6.07 18.82 12.31
CA ALA A 166 -5.52 18.78 13.66
C ALA A 166 -4.83 20.11 13.99
N THR A 167 -5.23 20.72 15.10
CA THR A 167 -4.56 21.91 15.67
C THR A 167 -4.00 21.53 17.04
N PHE A 168 -2.73 21.86 17.29
CA PHE A 168 -2.07 21.58 18.55
C PHE A 168 -1.92 22.86 19.38
N PHE A 169 -1.99 22.69 20.70
CA PHE A 169 -1.84 23.76 21.67
C PHE A 169 -0.82 23.32 22.70
N VAL A 170 0.20 24.14 22.92
CA VAL A 170 1.20 23.92 23.97
C VAL A 170 0.94 24.93 25.05
N ARG A 171 0.81 24.46 26.29
CA ARG A 171 0.60 25.32 27.46
C ARG A 171 1.75 25.15 28.43
N ASP A 172 2.32 26.27 28.88
CA ASP A 172 3.27 26.28 29.98
C ASP A 172 2.52 26.53 31.30
N PRO A 173 2.44 25.56 32.21
CA PRO A 173 1.77 25.72 33.50
C PRO A 173 2.43 26.78 34.38
N ALA A 174 3.74 27.03 34.25
CA ALA A 174 4.45 27.99 35.09
C ALA A 174 4.06 29.43 34.78
N SER A 175 3.96 29.79 33.49
CA SER A 175 3.54 31.12 33.05
C SER A 175 2.04 31.25 32.74
N GLY A 176 1.33 30.12 32.61
CA GLY A 176 -0.06 30.06 32.17
C GLY A 176 -0.28 30.37 30.69
N ARG A 177 0.80 30.60 29.92
CA ARG A 177 0.72 30.94 28.49
C ARG A 177 0.41 29.70 27.65
N THR A 178 -0.36 29.91 26.59
CA THR A 178 -0.68 28.88 25.59
C THR A 178 -0.29 29.39 24.22
N TRP A 179 0.28 28.51 23.40
CA TRP A 179 0.69 28.78 22.03
C TRP A 179 -0.02 27.82 21.08
N ASP A 180 -0.48 28.37 19.95
CA ASP A 180 -0.99 27.57 18.86
C ASP A 180 0.20 27.03 18.05
N VAL A 181 0.15 25.74 17.76
CA VAL A 181 1.20 25.03 17.02
C VAL A 181 0.61 24.43 15.76
N TYR A 182 1.07 24.93 14.63
CA TYR A 182 0.70 24.43 13.31
C TYR A 182 1.64 23.29 12.90
N PRO A 183 1.15 22.06 12.69
CA PRO A 183 1.99 20.94 12.30
C PRO A 183 2.81 21.16 11.02
N ALA A 184 2.28 21.95 10.08
CA ALA A 184 2.98 22.38 8.86
C ALA A 184 4.34 23.07 9.10
N ALA A 185 4.61 23.58 10.30
CA ALA A 185 5.91 24.16 10.66
C ALA A 185 6.98 23.08 10.94
N TYR A 186 6.58 21.84 11.17
CA TYR A 186 7.45 20.73 11.59
C TYR A 186 7.41 19.53 10.64
N LEU A 187 6.27 19.32 9.99
CA LEU A 187 6.00 18.15 9.18
C LEU A 187 5.91 18.52 7.70
N THR A 188 6.29 17.58 6.84
CA THR A 188 5.95 17.67 5.42
C THR A 188 4.43 17.59 5.23
N THR A 189 3.92 18.13 4.13
CA THR A 189 2.48 18.08 3.80
C THR A 189 1.90 16.65 3.87
N GLN A 190 2.67 15.64 3.45
CA GLN A 190 2.24 14.25 3.52
C GLN A 190 2.17 13.74 4.96
N GLN A 191 3.16 14.05 5.79
CA GLN A 191 3.17 13.66 7.19
C GLN A 191 2.04 14.34 7.97
N GLU A 192 1.81 15.64 7.74
CA GLU A 192 0.69 16.38 8.33
C GLU A 192 -0.65 15.76 7.93
N LYS A 193 -0.85 15.52 6.62
CA LYS A 193 -2.08 14.89 6.11
C LYS A 193 -2.34 13.55 6.78
N GLN A 194 -1.32 12.68 6.88
CA GLN A 194 -1.47 11.36 7.50
C GLN A 194 -1.70 11.44 9.01
N MET A 195 -0.97 12.32 9.70
CA MET A 195 -1.07 12.49 11.14
C MET A 195 -2.45 13.00 11.56
N ALA A 196 -3.07 13.89 10.79
CA ALA A 196 -4.32 14.56 11.18
C ALA A 196 -5.53 13.63 11.39
N PHE A 197 -5.48 12.37 10.98
CA PHE A 197 -6.55 11.38 11.22
C PHE A 197 -6.06 10.08 11.87
N GLN A 198 -4.75 9.92 12.12
CA GLN A 198 -4.16 8.71 12.68
C GLN A 198 -3.81 8.91 14.16
N PRO A 199 -4.48 8.20 15.10
CA PRO A 199 -4.30 8.42 16.54
C PRO A 199 -2.87 8.21 17.04
N ASP A 200 -2.16 7.22 16.49
CA ASP A 200 -0.76 6.94 16.83
C ASP A 200 0.16 8.10 16.42
N MET A 201 -0.01 8.63 15.21
CA MET A 201 0.77 9.75 14.72
C MET A 201 0.45 11.07 15.47
N LEU A 202 -0.81 11.30 15.87
CA LEU A 202 -1.19 12.44 16.71
C LEU A 202 -0.46 12.41 18.05
N LEU A 203 -0.45 11.24 18.69
CA LEU A 203 0.24 11.03 19.96
C LEU A 203 1.75 11.17 19.82
N GLU A 204 2.33 10.60 18.77
CA GLU A 204 3.76 10.74 18.48
C GLU A 204 4.14 12.21 18.26
N PHE A 205 3.34 12.97 17.51
CA PHE A 205 3.57 14.39 17.30
C PHE A 205 3.43 15.21 18.60
N ALA A 206 2.51 14.85 19.48
CA ALA A 206 2.38 15.48 20.80
C ALA A 206 3.65 15.30 21.65
N HIS A 207 4.19 14.08 21.72
CA HIS A 207 5.46 13.81 22.41
C HIS A 207 6.64 14.54 21.77
N TYR A 208 6.66 14.62 20.44
CA TYR A 208 7.65 15.40 19.72
C TYR A 208 7.61 16.88 20.12
N LEU A 209 6.41 17.49 20.21
CA LEU A 209 6.26 18.87 20.67
C LEU A 209 6.74 19.06 22.12
N GLU A 210 6.36 18.15 23.02
CA GLU A 210 6.85 18.19 24.41
C GLU A 210 8.39 18.21 24.46
N GLN A 211 9.04 17.33 23.70
CA GLN A 211 10.49 17.26 23.63
C GLN A 211 11.11 18.53 23.04
N GLN A 212 10.52 19.11 21.99
CA GLN A 212 10.99 20.36 21.38
C GLN A 212 10.95 21.53 22.38
N TYR A 213 9.84 21.70 23.08
CA TYR A 213 9.72 22.77 24.07
C TYR A 213 10.61 22.54 25.30
N ARG A 214 10.84 21.28 25.70
CA ARG A 214 11.82 20.95 26.74
C ARG A 214 13.24 21.37 26.36
N GLN A 215 13.63 21.18 25.10
CA GLN A 215 14.93 21.64 24.61
C GLN A 215 15.05 23.17 24.57
N GLN A 216 13.93 23.89 24.46
CA GLN A 216 13.87 25.36 24.52
C GLN A 216 13.83 25.91 25.96
N GLY A 217 13.85 25.04 26.98
CA GLY A 217 13.92 25.44 28.39
C GLY A 217 12.59 25.36 29.15
N TYR A 218 11.51 24.88 28.54
CA TYR A 218 10.22 24.67 29.23
C TYR A 218 10.17 23.27 29.84
N SER A 219 10.17 23.14 31.17
CA SER A 219 10.35 21.84 31.82
C SER A 219 9.12 20.92 31.82
N ASP A 220 7.90 21.48 31.83
CA ASP A 220 6.66 20.75 32.10
C ASP A 220 5.49 21.26 31.25
N VAL A 221 5.62 21.21 29.92
CA VAL A 221 4.56 21.70 29.02
C VAL A 221 3.42 20.70 28.90
N GLU A 222 2.20 21.21 28.84
CA GLU A 222 1.00 20.45 28.54
C GLU A 222 0.68 20.58 27.05
N VAL A 223 0.69 19.46 26.31
CA VAL A 223 0.34 19.43 24.89
C VAL A 223 -1.09 18.92 24.73
N ARG A 224 -1.93 19.70 24.06
CA ARG A 224 -3.32 19.36 23.73
C ARG A 224 -3.52 19.42 22.22
N ALA A 225 -4.49 18.68 21.72
CA ALA A 225 -4.86 18.71 20.31
C ALA A 225 -6.38 18.77 20.15
N GLU A 226 -6.84 19.59 19.21
CA GLU A 226 -8.21 19.54 18.68
C GLU A 226 -8.16 18.93 17.28
N VAL A 227 -8.93 17.87 17.08
CA VAL A 227 -8.88 17.05 15.86
C VAL A 227 -10.28 16.77 15.35
N TYR A 228 -10.51 17.08 14.09
CA TYR A 228 -11.76 16.82 13.37
C TYR A 228 -11.47 15.87 12.22
N VAL A 229 -12.23 14.77 12.13
CA VAL A 229 -12.02 13.72 11.12
C VAL A 229 -13.32 13.44 10.37
N SER A 230 -13.22 13.24 9.06
CA SER A 230 -14.29 12.73 8.19
C SER A 230 -13.83 11.46 7.47
N LEU A 231 -14.77 10.54 7.29
CA LEU A 231 -14.68 9.34 6.46
C LEU A 231 -15.35 9.59 5.09
#